data_AF-A0A3B9ENL5-F1
#
_entry.id   AF-A0A3B9ENL5-F1
#
_cell.length_a   1.000
_cell.length_b   1.000
_cell.length_c   1.000
_cell.angle_alpha   90.00
_cell.angle_beta   90.00
_cell.angle_gamma   90.00
#
_symmetry.space_group_name_H-M   'P 1'
#
loop_
_entity.id
_entity.type
_entity.pdbx_description
1 polymer ?
#
loop_
_entity_poly.entity_id
_entity_poly.type
_entity_poly.pdbx_seq_one_letter_code
_entity_poly.pdbx_strand_id
1 'polypeptide(L)'
;MVKLIKSQVDILALSGAERTRFFDEWFDLYDEIFDGFDRPGLEAYYGDPNSSQTRMQVMRTADGKMVGFNAVRLYPVEIDGKERDAF
;
A
#
# COMPACT_ATOMS: atom_id res chain seq x y z
N MET A 1 -3.93 26.69 -6.24
CA MET A 1 -3.57 25.34 -6.72
C MET A 1 -2.67 24.70 -5.68
N VAL A 2 -3.07 23.58 -5.07
CA VAL A 2 -2.23 22.87 -4.09
C VAL A 2 -1.24 21.99 -4.86
N LYS A 3 0.06 22.09 -4.54
CA LYS A 3 1.10 21.24 -5.13
C LYS A 3 1.13 19.91 -4.37
N LEU A 4 0.93 18.81 -5.09
CA LEU A 4 1.02 17.45 -4.55
C LEU A 4 2.35 16.81 -4.91
N ILE A 5 2.92 16.05 -3.98
CA ILE A 5 4.11 15.24 -4.15
C ILE A 5 3.64 13.80 -4.31
N LYS A 6 4.01 13.17 -5.43
CA LYS A 6 3.72 11.77 -5.72
C LYS A 6 4.96 10.91 -5.47
N SER A 7 4.81 9.83 -4.73
CA SER A 7 5.87 8.85 -4.49
C SER A 7 5.35 7.41 -4.64
N GLN A 8 6.26 6.46 -4.76
CA GLN A 8 5.96 5.02 -4.74
C GLN A 8 6.62 4.40 -3.52
N VAL A 9 5.86 3.54 -2.82
CA VAL A 9 6.29 2.78 -1.65
C VAL A 9 6.13 1.31 -1.96
N ASP A 10 7.19 0.52 -1.76
CA ASP A 10 7.11 -0.94 -1.77
C ASP A 10 6.97 -1.40 -0.31
N ILE A 11 5.78 -1.85 0.06
CA ILE A 11 5.46 -2.18 1.46
C ILE A 11 6.33 -3.33 1.97
N LEU A 12 6.64 -4.29 1.10
CA LEU A 12 7.42 -5.47 1.48
C LEU A 12 8.90 -5.13 1.69
N ALA A 13 9.39 -4.08 1.02
CA ALA A 13 10.75 -3.57 1.20
C ALA A 13 10.93 -2.70 2.46
N LEU A 14 9.85 -2.22 3.09
CA LEU A 14 9.93 -1.45 4.33
C LEU A 14 10.38 -2.34 5.50
N SER A 15 11.23 -1.79 6.37
CA SER A 15 11.50 -2.40 7.68
C SER A 15 10.22 -2.44 8.53
N GLY A 16 10.22 -3.25 9.60
CA GLY A 16 9.04 -3.38 10.48
C GLY A 16 8.54 -2.04 11.02
N ALA A 17 9.43 -1.19 11.52
CA ALA A 17 9.06 0.13 12.05
C ALA A 17 8.55 1.10 10.97
N GLU A 18 9.18 1.10 9.79
CA GLU A 18 8.72 1.91 8.66
C GLU A 18 7.36 1.44 8.16
N ARG A 19 7.13 0.13 8.13
CA ARG A 19 5.88 -0.48 7.71
C ARG A 19 4.74 -0.14 8.68
N THR A 20 4.95 -0.27 9.99
CA THR A 20 3.95 0.13 11.00
C THR A 20 3.58 1.60 10.86
N ARG A 21 4.58 2.49 10.81
CA ARG A 21 4.32 3.93 10.63
C ARG A 21 3.58 4.25 9.33
N PHE A 22 3.92 3.55 8.25
CA PHE A 22 3.25 3.72 6.97
C PHE A 22 1.77 3.29 7.05
N PHE A 23 1.49 2.14 7.67
CA PHE A 23 0.11 1.67 7.86
C PHE A 23 -0.71 2.60 8.74
N ASP A 24 -0.16 3.09 9.86
CA ASP A 24 -0.84 4.07 10.72
C ASP A 24 -1.29 5.29 9.91
N GLU A 25 -0.37 5.89 9.15
CA GLU A 25 -0.67 7.06 8.34
C GLU A 25 -1.67 6.78 7.22
N TRP A 26 -1.54 5.63 6.55
CA TRP A 26 -2.46 5.24 5.50
C TRP A 26 -3.86 4.96 6.05
N PHE A 27 -3.98 4.35 7.23
CA PHE A 27 -5.26 4.12 7.90
C PHE A 27 -5.92 5.40 8.39
N ASP A 28 -5.16 6.41 8.83
CA ASP A 28 -5.72 7.72 9.13
C ASP A 28 -6.40 8.33 7.90
N LEU A 29 -5.80 8.23 6.71
CA LEU A 29 -6.45 8.62 5.45
C LEU A 29 -7.63 7.71 5.08
N TYR A 30 -7.50 6.40 5.32
CA TYR A 30 -8.54 5.43 4.99
C TYR A 30 -9.81 5.67 5.83
N ASP A 31 -9.66 5.99 7.12
CA ASP A 31 -10.75 6.41 8.03
C ASP A 31 -11.44 7.70 7.54
N GLU A 32 -10.71 8.64 6.94
CA GLU A 32 -11.30 9.86 6.37
C GLU A 32 -12.19 9.56 5.13
N ILE A 33 -11.93 8.47 4.41
CA ILE A 33 -12.57 8.15 3.12
C ILE A 33 -13.63 7.04 3.24
N PHE A 34 -13.38 6.03 4.07
CA PHE A 34 -14.18 4.82 4.18
C PHE A 34 -14.58 4.55 5.63
N ASP A 35 -15.84 4.19 5.85
CA ASP A 35 -16.33 3.82 7.18
C ASP A 35 -16.22 2.32 7.44
N GLY A 36 -15.87 1.94 8.68
CA GLY A 36 -16.01 0.58 9.20
C GLY A 36 -15.13 -0.52 8.58
N PHE A 37 -13.91 -0.21 8.13
CA PHE A 37 -13.01 -1.22 7.57
C PHE A 37 -12.18 -1.96 8.62
N ASP A 38 -11.71 -3.17 8.27
CA ASP A 38 -10.89 -4.02 9.12
C ASP A 38 -9.40 -3.68 8.96
N ARG A 39 -8.87 -2.86 9.87
CA ARG A 39 -7.44 -2.46 9.91
C ARG A 39 -6.50 -3.69 9.94
N PRO A 40 -6.62 -4.63 10.91
CA PRO A 40 -5.82 -5.86 10.89
C PRO A 40 -5.93 -6.66 9.58
N GLY A 41 -7.13 -6.77 9.02
CA GLY A 41 -7.36 -7.46 7.75
C GLY A 41 -6.64 -6.80 6.58
N LEU A 42 -6.68 -5.47 6.49
CA LEU A 42 -5.95 -4.71 5.47
C LEU A 42 -4.43 -4.77 5.67
N GLU A 43 -3.94 -4.71 6.91
CA GLU A 43 -2.51 -4.86 7.19
C GLU A 43 -2.01 -6.25 6.78
N ALA A 44 -2.75 -7.31 7.15
CA ALA A 44 -2.45 -8.67 6.73
C ALA A 44 -2.52 -8.80 5.20
N TYR A 45 -3.51 -8.18 4.58
CA TYR A 45 -3.67 -8.20 3.12
C TYR A 45 -2.53 -7.48 2.40
N TYR A 46 -2.14 -6.27 2.78
CA TYR A 46 -1.07 -5.55 2.07
C TYR A 46 0.34 -6.00 2.49
N GLY A 47 0.48 -6.58 3.67
CA GLY A 47 1.74 -7.10 4.22
C GLY A 47 2.00 -8.59 3.94
N ASP A 48 1.13 -9.29 3.21
CA ASP A 48 1.23 -10.74 3.02
C ASP A 48 2.49 -11.13 2.22
N PRO A 49 3.38 -11.95 2.81
CA PRO A 49 4.67 -12.31 2.22
C PRO A 49 4.57 -13.25 1.01
N ASN A 50 3.39 -13.83 0.73
CA ASN A 50 3.17 -14.62 -0.47
C ASN A 50 2.96 -13.74 -1.72
N SER A 51 2.80 -12.43 -1.54
CA SER A 51 2.88 -11.51 -2.66
C SER A 51 4.32 -11.48 -3.20
N SER A 52 4.48 -11.55 -4.51
CA SER A 52 5.76 -11.21 -5.12
C SER A 52 6.04 -9.71 -4.98
N GLN A 53 4.97 -8.89 -4.89
CA GLN A 53 5.11 -7.46 -4.67
C GLN A 53 3.85 -6.77 -4.15
N THR A 54 4.02 -5.78 -3.27
CA THR A 54 2.98 -4.82 -2.91
C THR A 54 3.48 -3.39 -3.07
N ARG A 55 3.03 -2.70 -4.12
CA ARG A 55 3.41 -1.31 -4.44
C ARG A 55 2.23 -0.35 -4.19
N MET A 56 2.47 0.69 -3.41
CA MET A 56 1.52 1.79 -3.24
C MET A 56 2.08 3.09 -3.81
N GLN A 57 1.34 3.70 -4.73
CA GLN A 57 1.57 5.07 -5.13
C GLN A 57 0.85 5.98 -4.14
N VAL A 58 1.56 6.95 -3.57
CA VAL A 58 1.03 7.86 -2.54
C VAL A 58 1.10 9.30 -3.03
N MET A 59 0.09 10.08 -2.69
CA MET A 59 0.03 11.52 -2.92
C MET A 59 0.05 12.25 -1.59
N ARG A 60 0.94 13.23 -1.46
CA ARG A 60 1.15 14.01 -0.25
C ARG A 60 1.08 15.51 -0.51
N THR A 61 0.61 16.26 0.46
CA THR A 61 0.77 17.71 0.51
C THR A 61 2.23 18.08 0.81
N ALA A 62 2.58 19.37 0.66
CA ALA A 62 3.95 19.83 0.86
C ALA A 62 4.46 19.72 2.32
N ASP A 63 3.54 19.69 3.29
CA ASP A 63 3.81 19.44 4.71
C ASP A 63 3.84 17.93 5.07
N GLY A 64 3.60 17.05 4.09
CA GLY A 64 3.77 15.61 4.22
C GLY A 64 2.50 14.80 4.43
N LYS A 65 1.34 15.42 4.70
CA LYS A 65 0.07 14.70 4.91
C LYS A 65 -0.31 13.86 3.69
N MET A 66 -0.62 12.58 3.91
CA MET A 66 -1.19 11.72 2.88
C MET A 66 -2.62 12.17 2.52
N VAL A 67 -2.91 12.33 1.23
CA VAL A 67 -4.24 12.77 0.75
C VAL A 67 -4.81 11.89 -0.34
N GLY A 68 -4.08 10.86 -0.74
CA GLY A 68 -4.57 9.86 -1.69
C GLY A 68 -3.54 8.78 -1.94
N PHE A 69 -4.01 7.65 -2.42
CA PHE A 69 -3.16 6.52 -2.76
C PHE A 69 -3.78 5.69 -3.88
N ASN A 70 -2.97 4.84 -4.50
CA ASN A 70 -3.40 3.72 -5.33
C ASN A 70 -2.48 2.54 -5.01
N ALA A 71 -3.03 1.35 -4.80
CA ALA A 71 -2.27 0.16 -4.45
C ALA A 71 -2.35 -0.87 -5.57
N VAL A 72 -1.23 -1.50 -5.87
CA VAL A 72 -1.13 -2.66 -6.75
C VAL A 72 -0.42 -3.75 -5.99
N ARG A 73 -1.02 -4.93 -6.01
CA ARG A 73 -0.50 -6.12 -5.40
C ARG A 73 -0.36 -7.20 -6.47
N LEU A 74 0.74 -7.94 -6.42
CA LEU A 74 1.05 -8.99 -7.39
C LEU A 74 1.31 -10.30 -6.66
N TYR A 75 0.75 -11.38 -7.21
CA TYR A 75 0.96 -12.74 -6.75
C TYR A 75 1.62 -13.58 -7.82
N PRO A 76 2.52 -14.50 -7.44
CA PRO A 76 2.99 -15.53 -8.34
C PRO A 76 1.83 -16.45 -8.70
N VAL A 77 1.58 -16.61 -9.99
CA VAL A 77 0.59 -17.52 -10.56
C VAL A 77 1.25 -18.33 -11.68
N GLU A 78 0.79 -19.57 -11.87
CA GLU A 78 1.20 -20.38 -13.00
C GLU A 78 0.18 -20.23 -14.13
N ILE A 79 0.64 -19.78 -15.31
CA ILE A 79 -0.17 -19.68 -16.53
C ILE A 79 0.60 -20.40 -17.64
N ASP A 80 -0.04 -21.38 -18.27
CA ASP A 80 0.56 -22.21 -19.33
C ASP A 80 1.92 -22.84 -18.94
N GLY A 81 2.02 -23.32 -17.70
CA GLY A 81 3.24 -23.95 -17.16
C GLY A 81 4.39 -22.97 -16.90
N LYS A 82 4.12 -21.65 -16.87
CA LYS A 82 5.10 -20.61 -16.59
C LYS A 82 4.66 -19.76 -15.41
N GLU A 83 5.59 -19.51 -14.49
CA GLU A 83 5.39 -18.58 -13.38
C GLU A 83 5.33 -17.13 -13.90
N ARG A 84 4.33 -16.39 -13.41
CA ARG A 84 4.04 -15.00 -13.74
C ARG A 84 3.57 -14.26 -12.50
N ASP A 85 3.79 -12.96 -12.47
CA ASP A 85 3.14 -12.08 -11.50
C ASP A 85 1.80 -11.57 -12.07
N ALA A 86 0.71 -11.77 -11.33
CA ALA A 86 -0.64 -11.33 -11.70
C ALA A 86 -1.34 -10.56 -10.56
N PHE A 87 -2.35 -9.78 -10.92
CA PHE A 87 -3.11 -8.88 -10.04
C PHE A 87 -4.33 -9.54 -9.41
#